data_AF-A0A7S1Q0E9-F1
#
_entry.id   AF-A0A7S1Q0E9-F1
#
_cell.length_a   1.000
_cell.length_b   1.000
_cell.length_c   1.000
_cell.angle_alpha   90.00
_cell.angle_beta   90.00
_cell.angle_gamma   90.00
#
_symmetry.space_group_name_H-M   'P 1'
#
loop_
_entity.id
_entity.type
_entity.pdbx_description
1 polymer ?
#
loop_
_entity_poly.entity_id
_entity_poly.type
_entity_poly.pdbx_seq_one_letter_code
_entity_poly.pdbx_strand_id
1 'polypeptide(L)'
;GLDSAQFVSGGAAVELLCPICQDVMEEPVSCSGRPCDCVFCKSCIVRALQRRQTCPMDRKAMTPANLAPQRLVKRMIDGLEVFCLQRSHGCFWTGRLDSRHG
;
A
#
# COMPACT_ATOMS: atom_id res chain seq x y z
N GLY A 1 4.95 4.66 0.38
CA GLY A 1 3.85 3.89 0.99
C GLY A 1 3.99 4.04 2.48
N LEU A 2 3.65 3.01 3.25
CA LEU A 2 4.02 2.95 4.66
C LEU A 2 5.45 2.42 4.79
N ASP A 3 6.29 3.14 5.54
CA ASP A 3 7.69 2.76 5.80
C ASP A 3 7.78 1.35 6.42
N SER A 4 8.52 0.46 5.76
CA SER A 4 8.75 -0.90 6.24
C SER A 4 9.39 -0.99 7.64
N ALA A 5 10.13 0.04 8.07
CA ALA A 5 10.81 0.07 9.37
C ALA A 5 9.84 0.09 10.56
N GLN A 6 8.55 0.42 10.34
CA GLN A 6 7.54 0.42 11.40
C GLN A 6 6.97 -0.97 11.69
N PHE A 7 7.26 -2.00 10.88
CA PHE A 7 6.68 -3.34 11.03
C PHE A 7 7.58 -4.26 11.87
N VAL A 8 6.98 -5.07 12.74
CA VAL A 8 7.70 -5.92 13.73
C VAL A 8 8.34 -7.12 13.07
N SER A 9 7.59 -7.83 12.22
CA SER A 9 8.14 -8.84 11.32
C SER A 9 8.94 -8.09 10.26
N GLY A 10 10.24 -8.38 10.14
CA GLY A 10 11.24 -7.63 9.36
C GLY A 10 11.01 -7.54 7.85
N GLY A 11 9.90 -6.93 7.45
CA GLY A 11 9.39 -6.82 6.10
C GLY A 11 7.95 -7.32 6.03
N ALA A 12 7.01 -6.46 5.61
CA ALA A 12 5.73 -6.96 5.14
C ALA A 12 5.95 -7.90 3.95
N ALA A 13 5.09 -8.90 3.79
CA ALA A 13 5.18 -9.83 2.69
C ALA A 13 5.25 -9.08 1.34
N VAL A 14 6.04 -9.60 0.39
CA VAL A 14 6.34 -8.90 -0.88
C VAL A 14 5.06 -8.58 -1.65
N GLU A 15 4.03 -9.41 -1.53
CA GLU A 15 2.71 -9.17 -2.12
C GLU A 15 1.97 -7.92 -1.58
N LEU A 16 2.39 -7.38 -0.43
CA LEU A 16 1.82 -6.17 0.17
C LEU A 16 2.59 -4.89 -0.20
N LEU A 17 3.71 -5.03 -0.93
CA LEU A 17 4.51 -3.90 -1.38
C LEU A 17 3.93 -3.28 -2.66
N CYS A 18 3.93 -1.97 -2.72
CA CYS A 18 3.53 -1.20 -3.89
C CYS A 18 4.62 -1.32 -4.97
N PRO A 19 4.32 -1.80 -6.19
CA PRO A 19 5.33 -1.94 -7.24
C PRO A 19 5.98 -0.62 -7.70
N ILE A 20 5.38 0.54 -7.36
CA ILE A 20 5.88 1.87 -7.74
C ILE A 20 6.87 2.41 -6.70
N CYS A 21 6.53 2.34 -5.41
CA CYS A 21 7.35 2.94 -4.34
C CYS A 21 8.12 1.91 -3.51
N GLN A 22 7.88 0.62 -3.73
CA GLN A 22 8.52 -0.51 -3.03
C GLN A 22 8.27 -0.57 -1.52
N ASP A 23 7.41 0.30 -0.99
CA ASP A 23 6.92 0.29 0.40
C ASP A 23 5.61 -0.49 0.53
N VAL A 24 5.22 -0.80 1.77
CA VAL A 24 3.90 -1.37 2.09
C VAL A 24 2.79 -0.45 1.58
N MET A 25 1.78 -1.01 0.93
CA MET A 25 0.74 -0.23 0.26
C MET A 25 -0.09 0.61 1.24
N GLU A 26 -0.14 1.91 0.97
CA GLU A 26 -1.01 2.85 1.66
C GLU A 26 -2.24 3.13 0.78
N GLU A 27 -3.45 3.01 1.36
CA GLU A 27 -4.71 3.07 0.62
C GLU A 27 -4.66 2.23 -0.68
N PRO A 28 -4.51 0.90 -0.59
CA PRO A 28 -4.33 0.05 -1.77
C PRO A 28 -5.55 0.15 -2.69
N VAL A 29 -5.29 0.38 -3.97
CA VAL A 29 -6.30 0.38 -5.03
C VAL A 29 -5.93 -0.65 -6.08
N SER A 30 -6.92 -1.40 -6.55
CA SER A 30 -6.77 -2.29 -7.69
C SER A 30 -7.10 -1.55 -8.98
N CYS A 31 -6.37 -1.91 -10.00
CA CYS A 31 -6.72 -1.62 -11.37
C CYS A 31 -7.93 -2.48 -11.76
N SER A 32 -9.00 -1.88 -12.30
CA SER A 32 -10.19 -2.63 -12.77
C SER A 32 -10.29 -2.72 -14.30
N GLY A 33 -9.28 -2.20 -15.02
CA GLY A 33 -9.18 -2.33 -16.47
C GLY A 33 -8.81 -3.75 -16.85
N ARG A 34 -9.77 -4.60 -17.22
CA ARG A 34 -9.50 -6.00 -17.57
C ARG A 34 -8.43 -6.09 -18.68
N PRO A 35 -7.46 -7.03 -18.60
CA PRO A 35 -7.19 -7.99 -17.52
C PRO A 35 -6.06 -7.53 -16.59
N CYS A 36 -6.11 -6.32 -16.03
CA CYS A 36 -5.13 -5.81 -15.07
C CYS A 36 -5.65 -6.04 -13.65
N ASP A 37 -4.92 -6.80 -12.83
CA ASP A 37 -5.25 -7.05 -11.42
C ASP A 37 -4.19 -6.48 -10.47
N CYS A 38 -3.33 -5.58 -10.99
CA CYS A 38 -2.27 -4.96 -10.20
C CYS A 38 -2.87 -4.07 -9.09
N VAL A 39 -2.17 -4.05 -7.94
CA VAL A 39 -2.54 -3.25 -6.78
C VAL A 39 -1.40 -2.27 -6.48
N PHE A 40 -1.75 -1.03 -6.15
CA PHE A 40 -0.80 0.04 -5.87
C PHE A 40 -1.29 0.90 -4.71
N CYS A 41 -0.41 1.72 -4.13
CA CYS A 41 -0.87 2.87 -3.35
C CYS A 41 -1.70 3.80 -4.25
N LYS A 42 -2.82 4.31 -3.74
CA LYS A 42 -3.68 5.27 -4.45
C LYS A 42 -2.89 6.48 -4.97
N SER A 43 -2.09 7.11 -4.12
CA SER A 43 -1.29 8.28 -4.48
C SER A 43 -0.25 7.98 -5.58
N CYS A 44 0.38 6.80 -5.51
CA CYS A 44 1.37 6.36 -6.49
C CYS A 44 0.76 6.15 -7.88
N ILE A 45 -0.32 5.38 -7.97
CA ILE A 45 -0.94 5.08 -9.28
C ILE A 45 -1.59 6.32 -9.89
N VAL A 46 -2.22 7.19 -9.11
CA VAL A 46 -2.80 8.45 -9.62
C VAL A 46 -1.71 9.33 -10.24
N ARG A 47 -0.55 9.47 -9.58
CA ARG A 47 0.59 10.22 -10.13
C ARG A 47 1.16 9.58 -11.41
N ALA A 48 1.21 8.26 -11.47
CA ALA A 48 1.64 7.56 -12.68
C ALA A 48 0.68 7.79 -13.85
N LEU A 49 -0.64 7.73 -13.61
CA LEU A 49 -1.68 7.94 -14.61
C LEU A 49 -1.75 9.38 -15.15
N GLN A 50 -1.33 10.37 -14.35
CA GLN A 50 -1.15 11.76 -14.81
C GLN A 50 -0.06 11.88 -15.88
N ARG A 51 0.99 11.05 -15.81
CA ARG A 51 2.10 11.04 -16.78
C ARG A 51 1.75 10.21 -18.01
N ARG A 52 1.10 9.06 -17.81
CA ARG A 52 0.71 8.15 -18.88
C ARG A 52 -0.51 7.34 -18.45
N GLN A 53 -1.57 7.40 -19.23
CA GLN A 53 -2.83 6.68 -18.99
C GLN A 53 -2.71 5.17 -19.31
N THR A 54 -1.74 4.52 -18.69
CA THR A 54 -1.47 3.09 -18.80
C THR A 54 -1.00 2.55 -17.46
N CYS A 55 -1.31 1.29 -17.16
CA CYS A 55 -0.76 0.60 -16.00
C CYS A 55 0.80 0.58 -16.04
N PRO A 56 1.50 0.92 -14.94
CA PRO A 56 2.95 0.87 -14.90
C PRO A 56 3.56 -0.53 -15.07
N MET A 57 2.81 -1.59 -14.75
CA MET A 57 3.30 -2.98 -14.77
C MET A 57 3.12 -3.66 -16.11
N ASP A 58 1.93 -3.57 -16.70
CA ASP A 58 1.57 -4.31 -17.91
C ASP A 58 1.24 -3.39 -19.11
N ARG A 59 1.32 -2.07 -18.93
CA ARG A 59 1.10 -1.03 -19.96
C ARG A 59 -0.29 -1.02 -20.58
N LYS A 60 -1.27 -1.70 -19.97
CA LYS A 60 -2.67 -1.66 -20.42
C LYS A 60 -3.27 -0.27 -20.22
N ALA A 61 -4.11 0.16 -21.17
CA ALA A 61 -4.78 1.46 -21.11
C ALA A 61 -5.61 1.58 -19.82
N MET A 62 -5.46 2.72 -19.14
CA MET A 62 -6.05 2.90 -17.82
C MET A 62 -6.22 4.37 -17.49
N THR A 63 -7.34 4.70 -16.87
CA THR A 63 -7.63 6.03 -16.34
C THR A 63 -7.87 5.95 -14.83
N PRO A 64 -7.79 7.07 -14.10
CA PRO A 64 -8.12 7.09 -12.67
C PRO A 64 -9.52 6.57 -12.34
N ALA A 65 -10.46 6.67 -13.28
CA ALA A 65 -11.82 6.13 -13.13
C ALA A 65 -11.87 4.59 -13.08
N ASN A 66 -10.80 3.92 -13.53
CA ASN A 66 -10.66 2.47 -13.45
C ASN A 66 -10.04 2.01 -12.12
N LEU A 67 -9.78 2.90 -11.16
CA LEU A 67 -9.22 2.52 -9.87
C LEU A 67 -10.33 2.22 -8.86
N ALA A 68 -10.24 1.08 -8.19
CA ALA A 68 -11.17 0.69 -7.13
C ALA A 68 -10.40 0.41 -5.83
N PRO A 69 -10.93 0.78 -4.66
CA PRO A 69 -10.30 0.42 -3.38
C PRO A 69 -10.17 -1.10 -3.23
N GLN A 70 -8.96 -1.58 -2.93
CA GLN A 70 -8.71 -3.00 -2.73
C GLN A 70 -8.81 -3.36 -1.24
N ARG A 71 -10.05 -3.56 -0.79
CA ARG A 71 -10.39 -3.71 0.64
C ARG A 71 -9.74 -4.93 1.30
N LEU A 72 -9.57 -6.04 0.57
CA LEU A 72 -8.94 -7.24 1.12
C LEU A 72 -7.46 -6.99 1.48
N VAL A 73 -6.70 -6.40 0.55
CA VAL A 73 -5.29 -6.04 0.78
C VAL A 73 -5.17 -5.03 1.91
N LYS A 74 -6.08 -4.04 1.98
CA LYS A 74 -6.11 -3.10 3.11
C LYS A 74 -6.27 -3.82 4.45
N ARG A 75 -7.19 -4.78 4.56
CA ARG A 75 -7.39 -5.57 5.80
C ARG A 75 -6.16 -6.39 6.18
N MET A 76 -5.46 -6.95 5.20
CA MET A 76 -4.20 -7.69 5.46
C MET A 76 -3.14 -6.75 6.04
N ILE A 77 -2.95 -5.58 5.44
CA ILE A 77 -1.99 -4.56 5.89
C ILE A 77 -2.36 -4.04 7.29
N ASP A 78 -3.65 -3.80 7.53
CA ASP A 78 -4.20 -3.37 8.82
C ASP A 78 -3.99 -4.40 9.94
N GLY A 79 -3.88 -5.67 9.57
CA GLY A 79 -3.57 -6.77 10.48
C GLY A 79 -2.10 -6.90 10.85
N LEU A 80 -1.19 -6.25 10.13
CA LEU A 80 0.24 -6.36 10.40
C LEU A 80 0.61 -5.73 11.73
N GLU A 81 1.52 -6.40 12.43
CA GLU A 81 2.05 -5.90 13.69
C GLU A 81 3.10 -4.81 13.45
N VAL A 82 2.96 -3.69 14.15
CA VAL A 82 3.79 -2.49 14.01
C VAL A 82 4.26 -1.98 15.36
N PHE A 83 5.41 -1.29 15.34
CA PHE A 83 5.87 -0.49 16.45
C PHE A 83 5.10 0.83 16.54
N CYS A 84 5.05 1.37 17.76
CA CYS A 84 4.67 2.75 18.02
C CYS A 84 5.58 3.73 17.26
N LEU A 85 5.01 4.75 16.62
CA LEU A 85 5.79 5.78 15.93
C LEU A 85 6.67 6.59 16.89
N GLN A 86 6.27 6.68 18.16
CA GLN A 86 7.00 7.35 19.23
C GLN A 86 8.01 6.44 19.93
N ARG A 87 8.46 5.35 19.28
CA ARG A 87 9.42 4.41 19.87
C ARG A 87 10.75 5.07 20.24
N SER A 88 11.22 6.01 19.42
CA SER A 88 12.39 6.85 19.71
C SER A 88 12.21 7.73 20.95
N HIS A 89 10.97 8.01 21.34
CA HIS A 89 10.58 8.79 22.52
C HIS A 89 10.17 7.90 23.71
N GLY A 90 10.48 6.60 23.68
CA GLY A 90 10.27 5.68 24.81
C GLY A 90 8.93 4.94 24.80
N CYS A 91 8.15 5.03 23.72
CA CYS A 91 6.93 4.22 23.56
C CYS A 91 7.27 2.78 23.15
N PHE A 92 7.01 1.80 24.01
CA PHE A 92 7.26 0.38 23.72
C PHE A 92 6.03 -0.37 23.20
N TRP A 93 4.92 0.33 22.96
CA TRP A 93 3.72 -0.27 22.42
C TRP A 93 4.00 -0.93 21.06
N THR A 94 3.43 -2.12 20.90
CA THR A 94 3.47 -2.93 19.69
C THR A 94 2.08 -3.54 19.51
N GLY A 95 1.58 -3.56 18.28
CA GLY A 95 0.25 -4.09 18.00
C GLY A 95 -0.14 -3.94 16.54
N ARG A 96 -1.40 -4.28 16.22
CA ARG A 96 -1.91 -4.20 14.85
C ARG A 96 -1.90 -2.76 14.33
N LEU A 97 -1.58 -2.57 13.05
CA LEU A 97 -1.51 -1.25 12.42
C LEU A 97 -2.81 -0.45 12.58
N ASP A 98 -3.97 -1.09 12.43
CA ASP A 98 -5.28 -0.45 12.61
C ASP A 98 -5.58 -0.02 14.05
N SER A 99 -4.87 -0.59 15.02
CA SER A 99 -5.03 -0.36 16.46
C SER A 99 -3.98 0.62 16.99
N ARG A 100 -3.09 1.12 16.11
CA ARG A 100 -2.08 2.10 16.48
C ARG A 100 -2.74 3.44 16.74
N HIS A 101 -2.68 3.86 18.00
CA HIS A 101 -3.14 5.18 18.42
C HIS A 101 -2.13 6.21 17.88
N GLY A 102 -2.65 7.24 17.22
CA GLY A 102 -1.86 8.36 16.71
C GLY A 102 -1.41 9.28 17.83
#